data_AF-A0A1H7TW22-F1
#
_entry.id   AF-A0A1H7TW22-F1
#
_cell.length_a   1.000
_cell.length_b   1.000
_cell.length_c   1.000
_cell.angle_alpha   90.00
_cell.angle_beta   90.00
_cell.angle_gamma   90.00
#
_symmetry.space_group_name_H-M   'P 1'
#
loop_
_entity.id
_entity.type
_entity.pdbx_description
1 polymer ?
#
loop_
_entity_poly.entity_id
_entity_poly.type
_entity_poly.pdbx_seq_one_letter_code
_entity_poly.pdbx_strand_id
1 'polypeptide(L)'
;MARVLLEENFQHLDGVDVEELIEAFGELGMSVEPTQPRSAQPRRGWVLQLHSLRDDASLLTEAFLSGPLADAVRGVLLRQHAVGGGGTNVRERTLPSRIEVHGRDGRLLVGVPLG
;
A
#
# COMPACT_ATOMS: atom_id res chain seq x y z
N MET A 1 -22.49 19.63 -9.18
CA MET A 1 -21.06 19.86 -9.47
C MET A 1 -20.24 18.94 -8.58
N ALA A 2 -19.77 17.82 -9.11
CA ALA A 2 -18.93 16.87 -8.37
C ALA A 2 -17.93 16.29 -9.36
N ARG A 3 -16.85 17.04 -9.60
CA ARG A 3 -15.75 16.59 -10.46
C ARG A 3 -14.45 17.02 -9.78
N VAL A 4 -13.61 16.02 -9.51
CA VAL A 4 -12.18 16.12 -9.20
C VAL A 4 -11.83 16.57 -7.77
N LEU A 5 -11.87 15.62 -6.83
CA LEU A 5 -10.99 15.56 -5.65
C LEU A 5 -10.12 14.30 -5.72
N LEU A 6 -9.64 13.96 -6.93
CA LEU A 6 -8.80 12.77 -7.19
C LEU A 6 -7.44 13.17 -7.77
N GLU A 7 -7.00 14.40 -7.48
CA GLU A 7 -5.62 14.88 -7.72
C GLU A 7 -4.88 15.10 -6.39
N GLU A 8 -5.20 14.31 -5.35
CA GLU A 8 -4.30 14.20 -4.19
C GLU A 8 -3.10 13.34 -4.59
N ASN A 9 -2.14 13.96 -5.29
CA ASN A 9 -0.72 13.62 -5.39
C ASN A 9 -0.31 12.23 -4.85
N PHE A 10 -0.71 11.20 -5.58
CA PHE A 10 -0.24 9.85 -5.42
C PHE A 10 1.23 9.79 -5.87
N GLN A 11 2.14 10.07 -4.95
CA GLN A 11 3.57 10.15 -5.24
C GLN A 11 4.17 8.76 -5.45
N HIS A 12 3.59 7.73 -4.79
CA HIS A 12 4.14 6.38 -4.75
C HIS A 12 3.18 5.28 -5.22
N LEU A 13 1.86 5.50 -5.16
CA LEU A 13 0.84 4.51 -5.53
C LEU A 13 -0.18 5.12 -6.49
N ASP A 14 -0.23 4.69 -7.75
CA ASP A 14 -1.35 5.06 -8.61
C ASP A 14 -2.60 4.21 -8.35
N GLY A 15 -3.71 4.51 -9.05
CA GLY A 15 -4.96 3.79 -8.87
C GLY A 15 -4.86 2.29 -9.22
N VAL A 16 -4.02 1.92 -10.18
CA VAL A 16 -3.79 0.52 -10.56
C VAL A 16 -2.99 -0.18 -9.47
N ASP A 17 -1.95 0.47 -8.94
CA ASP A 17 -1.18 -0.07 -7.82
C ASP A 17 -2.09 -0.35 -6.60
N VAL A 18 -3.02 0.56 -6.31
CA VAL A 18 -4.00 0.39 -5.21
C VAL A 18 -4.91 -0.81 -5.45
N GLU A 19 -5.47 -0.95 -6.66
CA GLU A 19 -6.36 -2.07 -7.02
C GLU A 19 -5.63 -3.42 -6.95
N GLU A 20 -4.42 -3.52 -7.53
CA GLU A 20 -3.63 -4.75 -7.49
C GLU A 20 -3.20 -5.12 -6.06
N LEU A 21 -2.87 -4.13 -5.23
CA LEU A 21 -2.59 -4.36 -3.81
C LEU A 21 -3.82 -4.92 -3.08
N ILE A 22 -5.02 -4.35 -3.30
CA ILE A 22 -6.26 -4.85 -2.70
C ILE A 22 -6.51 -6.31 -3.12
N GLU A 23 -6.32 -6.64 -4.39
CA GLU A 23 -6.47 -8.02 -4.89
C GLU A 23 -5.46 -8.97 -4.24
N ALA A 24 -4.18 -8.61 -4.22
CA ALA A 24 -3.13 -9.41 -3.61
C ALA A 24 -3.37 -9.64 -2.11
N PHE A 25 -3.84 -8.64 -1.38
CA PHE A 25 -4.23 -8.79 0.03
C PHE A 25 -5.47 -9.66 0.21
N GLY A 26 -6.44 -9.55 -0.71
CA GLY A 26 -7.61 -10.42 -0.74
C GLY A 26 -7.26 -11.90 -0.90
N GLU A 27 -6.28 -12.23 -1.74
CA GLU A 27 -5.75 -13.60 -1.90
C GLU A 27 -5.10 -14.13 -0.61
N LEU A 28 -4.54 -13.23 0.21
CA LEU A 28 -4.01 -13.54 1.54
C LEU A 28 -5.10 -13.59 2.64
N GLY A 29 -6.38 -13.43 2.27
CA GLY A 29 -7.51 -13.41 3.21
C GLY A 29 -7.67 -12.10 3.98
N MET A 30 -6.94 -11.06 3.59
CA MET A 30 -7.01 -9.74 4.22
C MET A 30 -8.07 -8.86 3.55
N SER A 31 -8.76 -8.06 4.35
CA SER A 31 -9.67 -7.02 3.86
C SER A 31 -9.11 -5.69 4.32
N VAL A 32 -8.25 -5.09 3.51
CA VAL A 32 -7.54 -3.84 3.83
C VAL A 32 -7.63 -2.83 2.70
N GLU A 33 -7.57 -1.55 3.04
CA GLU A 33 -7.42 -0.45 2.08
C GLU A 33 -5.98 0.10 2.15
N PRO A 34 -5.20 -0.01 1.06
CA PRO A 34 -3.87 0.58 0.99
C PRO A 34 -3.95 2.08 0.75
N THR A 35 -3.15 2.82 1.52
CA THR A 35 -3.00 4.27 1.43
C THR A 35 -1.53 4.66 1.63
N GLN A 36 -1.17 5.87 1.22
CA GLN A 36 0.13 6.48 1.53
C GLN A 36 -0.05 7.56 2.61
N PRO A 37 0.96 7.84 3.43
CA PRO A 37 0.86 8.80 4.52
C PRO A 37 0.74 10.19 3.91
N ARG A 38 -0.15 11.02 4.46
CA ARG A 38 -0.31 12.41 3.99
C ARG A 38 0.93 13.28 4.26
N SER A 39 1.80 12.87 5.19
CA SER A 39 3.06 13.55 5.48
C SER A 39 4.23 12.80 4.86
N ALA A 40 4.90 13.44 3.90
CA ALA A 40 6.18 12.97 3.41
C ALA A 40 7.20 13.09 4.56
N GLN A 41 7.67 11.96 5.11
CA GLN A 41 8.87 11.94 5.95
C GLN A 41 10.10 11.85 5.04
N PRO A 42 10.77 12.97 4.70
CA PRO A 42 11.69 13.01 3.55
C PRO A 42 12.99 12.24 3.78
N ARG A 43 13.26 11.78 5.01
CA ARG A 43 14.53 11.17 5.42
C ARG A 43 14.44 9.69 5.79
N ARG A 44 13.25 9.07 5.76
CA ARG A 44 13.07 7.68 6.22
C ARG A 44 12.40 6.76 5.20
N GLY A 45 12.28 7.20 3.95
CA GLY A 45 11.42 6.54 2.96
C GLY A 45 9.95 6.75 3.28
N TRP A 46 9.08 6.39 2.34
CA TRP A 46 7.64 6.42 2.57
C TRP A 46 7.18 5.11 3.22
N VAL A 47 5.96 5.12 3.74
CA VAL A 47 5.35 4.00 4.48
C VAL A 47 4.04 3.63 3.82
N LEU A 48 3.83 2.36 3.49
CA LEU A 48 2.52 1.91 3.02
C LEU A 48 1.60 1.71 4.22
N GLN A 49 0.48 2.42 4.28
CA GLN A 49 -0.52 2.25 5.34
C GLN A 49 -1.64 1.35 4.83
N LEU A 50 -2.00 0.33 5.61
CA LEU A 50 -3.11 -0.57 5.32
C LEU A 50 -4.17 -0.39 6.40
N HIS A 51 -5.37 0.02 6.01
CA HIS A 51 -6.48 0.14 6.95
C HIS A 51 -7.32 -1.13 6.93
N SER A 52 -7.37 -1.85 8.05
CA SER A 52 -8.20 -3.06 8.16
C SER A 52 -9.67 -2.70 8.16
N LEU A 53 -10.41 -3.28 7.22
CA LEU A 53 -11.86 -3.14 7.11
C LEU A 53 -12.60 -4.12 8.03
N ARG A 54 -11.91 -5.17 8.49
CA ARG A 54 -12.43 -6.15 9.45
C ARG A 54 -11.67 -6.05 10.77
N ASP A 55 -12.36 -6.30 11.88
CA ASP A 55 -11.75 -6.31 13.22
C ASP A 55 -10.99 -7.63 13.52
N ASP A 56 -10.93 -8.54 12.56
CA ASP A 56 -10.32 -9.85 12.74
C ASP A 56 -8.79 -9.79 12.58
N ALA A 57 -8.11 -9.49 13.68
CA ALA A 57 -6.66 -9.49 13.77
C ALA A 57 -6.04 -10.90 13.85
N SER A 58 -6.84 -11.97 13.81
CA SER A 58 -6.34 -13.35 13.97
C SER A 58 -5.35 -13.78 12.88
N LEU A 59 -5.40 -13.16 11.70
CA LEU A 59 -4.49 -13.42 10.58
C LEU A 59 -3.14 -12.67 10.71
N LEU A 60 -3.03 -11.66 11.58
CA LEU A 60 -1.83 -10.83 11.75
C LEU A 60 -0.77 -11.51 12.63
N THR A 61 -0.38 -12.74 12.27
CA THR A 61 0.73 -13.44 12.93
C THR A 61 2.08 -12.90 12.45
N GLU A 62 3.09 -12.89 13.31
CA GLU A 62 4.43 -12.39 12.99
C GLU A 62 5.05 -13.07 11.73
N ALA A 63 4.77 -14.36 11.52
CA ALA A 63 5.22 -15.13 10.36
C ALA A 63 4.52 -14.71 9.06
N PHE A 64 3.21 -14.45 9.11
CA PHE A 64 2.44 -13.98 7.95
C PHE A 64 2.84 -12.56 7.54
N LEU A 65 3.16 -11.74 8.53
CA LEU A 65 3.53 -10.35 8.37
C LEU A 65 4.93 -10.17 7.78
N SER A 66 5.91 -10.97 8.21
CA SER A 66 7.31 -10.86 7.75
C SER A 66 7.61 -11.53 6.41
N GLY A 67 6.73 -12.44 5.94
CA GLY A 67 6.90 -13.12 4.65
C GLY A 67 5.80 -12.76 3.64
N PRO A 68 4.65 -13.45 3.65
CA PRO A 68 3.59 -13.31 2.63
C PRO A 68 3.16 -11.87 2.35
N LEU A 69 2.96 -11.06 3.39
CA LEU A 69 2.53 -9.67 3.23
C LEU A 69 3.59 -8.80 2.53
N ALA A 70 4.86 -8.95 2.93
CA ALA A 70 5.96 -8.20 2.32
C ALA A 70 6.16 -8.63 0.85
N ASP A 71 6.01 -9.91 0.56
CA ASP A 71 6.15 -10.46 -0.79
C ASP A 71 5.01 -10.03 -1.72
N ALA A 72 3.78 -9.93 -1.23
CA ALA A 72 2.65 -9.38 -1.98
C ALA A 72 2.91 -7.91 -2.38
N VAL A 73 3.35 -7.07 -1.43
CA VAL A 73 3.65 -5.65 -1.70
C VAL A 73 4.79 -5.51 -2.70
N ARG A 74 5.89 -6.26 -2.53
CA ARG A 74 7.00 -6.26 -3.51
C ARG A 74 6.52 -6.75 -4.87
N GLY A 75 5.71 -7.81 -4.89
CA GLY A 75 5.17 -8.43 -6.09
C GLY A 75 4.34 -7.47 -6.92
N VAL A 76 3.53 -6.62 -6.29
CA VAL A 76 2.76 -5.57 -6.98
C VAL A 76 3.67 -4.40 -7.39
N LEU A 77 4.41 -3.81 -6.44
CA LEU A 77 5.13 -2.56 -6.70
C LEU A 77 6.40 -2.70 -7.55
N LEU A 78 6.95 -3.90 -7.67
CA LEU A 78 8.05 -4.20 -8.60
C LEU A 78 7.56 -4.62 -10.00
N ARG A 79 6.26 -4.86 -10.20
CA ARG A 79 5.74 -5.10 -11.55
C ARG A 79 5.91 -3.83 -12.38
N GLN A 80 6.61 -3.98 -13.49
CA GLN A 80 6.70 -2.91 -14.48
C GLN A 80 5.36 -2.82 -15.21
N HIS A 81 4.55 -1.82 -14.84
CA HIS A 81 3.44 -1.42 -15.70
C HIS A 81 4.01 -0.71 -16.93
N ALA A 82 3.55 -1.08 -18.12
CA ALA A 82 3.89 -0.36 -19.33
C ALA A 82 3.51 1.11 -19.14
N VAL A 83 4.48 2.02 -19.27
CA VAL A 83 4.23 3.47 -19.35
C VAL A 83 3.19 3.66 -20.45
N GLY A 84 1.98 4.10 -20.09
CA GLY A 84 0.89 4.25 -21.04
C GLY A 84 1.37 5.09 -22.23
N GLY A 85 1.09 4.64 -23.46
CA GLY A 85 1.58 5.23 -24.72
C GLY A 85 1.21 6.72 -24.96
N GLY A 86 0.56 7.37 -24.00
CA GLY A 86 0.24 8.80 -23.99
C GLY A 86 1.31 9.71 -23.38
N GLY A 87 2.52 9.22 -23.04
CA GLY A 87 3.62 10.06 -22.58
C GLY A 87 3.42 10.67 -21.19
N THR A 88 2.49 10.14 -20.40
CA THR A 88 2.37 10.48 -18.98
C THR A 88 3.54 9.83 -18.26
N ASN A 89 4.57 10.62 -17.93
CA ASN A 89 5.66 10.19 -17.06
C ASN A 89 5.06 9.71 -15.74
N VAL A 90 4.90 8.40 -15.59
CA VAL A 90 4.67 7.78 -14.29
C VAL A 90 5.92 8.08 -13.47
N ARG A 91 5.79 8.85 -12.38
CA ARG A 91 6.92 9.15 -11.49
C ARG A 91 7.53 7.82 -11.02
N GLU A 92 8.85 7.79 -10.79
CA GLU A 92 9.55 6.57 -10.36
C GLU A 92 8.84 5.97 -9.13
N ARG A 93 8.22 4.80 -9.31
CA ARG A 93 7.67 4.01 -8.21
C ARG A 93 8.82 3.60 -7.30
N THR A 94 8.68 3.85 -6.01
CA THR A 94 9.67 3.43 -5.01
C THR A 94 9.01 2.47 -4.03
N LEU A 95 9.75 1.47 -3.57
CA LEU A 95 9.24 0.59 -2.52
C LEU A 95 9.05 1.36 -1.20
N PRO A 96 7.99 1.07 -0.43
CA PRO A 96 7.87 1.61 0.90
C PRO A 96 8.98 1.03 1.78
N SER A 97 9.48 1.82 2.71
CA SER A 97 10.46 1.36 3.72
C SER A 97 9.86 0.34 4.69
N ARG A 98 8.55 0.44 4.94
CA ARG A 98 7.76 -0.44 5.80
C ARG A 98 6.28 -0.36 5.45
N ILE A 99 5.54 -1.36 5.90
CA ILE A 99 4.08 -1.43 5.87
C ILE A 99 3.58 -1.22 7.29
N GLU A 100 2.58 -0.37 7.47
CA GLU A 100 1.87 -0.19 8.74
C GLU A 100 0.43 -0.64 8.58
N VAL A 101 -0.02 -1.61 9.38
CA VAL A 101 -1.40 -2.06 9.40
C VAL A 101 -2.12 -1.36 10.55
N HIS A 102 -3.15 -0.61 10.22
CA HIS A 102 -3.99 0.12 11.17
C HIS A 102 -5.35 -0.55 11.33
N GLY A 103 -5.86 -0.55 12.56
CA GLY A 103 -7.23 -0.94 12.85
C GLY A 103 -8.23 0.12 12.39
N ARG A 104 -9.53 -0.19 12.50
CA ARG A 104 -10.62 0.73 12.14
C ARG A 104 -10.62 2.02 12.97
N ASP A 105 -10.12 1.95 14.21
CA ASP A 105 -9.94 3.09 15.10
C ASP A 105 -8.69 3.93 14.77
N GLY A 106 -7.95 3.57 13.72
CA GLY A 106 -6.72 4.22 13.27
C GLY A 106 -5.49 3.84 14.09
N ARG A 107 -5.61 2.98 15.10
CA ARG A 107 -4.45 2.54 15.89
C ARG A 107 -3.56 1.62 15.06
N LEU A 108 -2.26 1.81 15.18
CA LEU A 108 -1.28 0.90 14.60
C LEU A 108 -1.41 -0.47 15.29
N LEU A 109 -1.75 -1.48 14.51
CA LEU A 109 -1.79 -2.87 14.95
C LEU A 109 -0.39 -3.49 14.81
N VAL A 110 0.26 -3.27 13.68
CA VAL A 110 1.60 -3.80 13.40
C VAL A 110 2.35 -3.01 12.34
N GLY A 111 3.68 -3.01 12.43
CA GLY A 111 4.58 -2.47 11.42
C GLY A 111 5.54 -3.54 10.90
N VAL A 112 5.64 -3.68 9.58
CA VAL A 112 6.49 -4.67 8.89
C VAL A 112 7.55 -3.94 8.08
N PRO A 113 8.85 -4.11 8.36
CA PRO A 113 9.90 -3.55 7.51
C PRO A 113 9.88 -4.23 6.14
N LEU A 114 9.98 -3.44 5.05
CA LEU A 114 10.02 -4.00 3.70
C LEU A 114 11.44 -4.30 3.20
N GLY A 115 12.46 -3.95 3.97
CA GLY A 115 13.88 -4.19 3.65
C GLY A 115 14.47 -3.11 2.76
#